data_AF-A0A520BUL1-F1
#
_entry.id   AF-A0A520BUL1-F1
#
_cell.length_a   1.000
_cell.length_b   1.000
_cell.length_c   1.000
_cell.angle_alpha   90.00
_cell.angle_beta   90.00
_cell.angle_gamma   90.00
#
_symmetry.space_group_name_H-M   'P 1'
#
loop_
_entity.id
_entity.type
_entity.pdbx_description
1 polymer ?
#
loop_
_entity_poly.entity_id
_entity_poly.type
_entity_poly.pdbx_seq_one_letter_code
_entity_poly.pdbx_strand_id
1 'polypeptide(L)'
;MEILEIVKAFTPAFLGIVGIVITVIYSAANKKLNHQKMEKDLFKEFNERYNDLNEDLKKINKNTSTEQLQTLKSEKDDKKTLELVVIDYFNLCAEEYYWKKRKRISEEIWNAWHDGMMYYYNFPAVKNLWKTECESGWRSYYLDEKEDFFNLG
;
A
#
# COMPACT_ATOMS: atom_id res chain seq x y z
N MET A 1 49.64 9.14 -41.49
CA MET A 1 48.93 7.84 -41.63
C MET A 1 48.67 7.21 -40.26
N GLU A 2 49.66 7.16 -39.36
CA GLU A 2 49.53 6.53 -38.03
C GLU A 2 48.45 7.11 -37.11
N ILE A 3 48.30 8.44 -37.04
CA ILE A 3 47.28 9.08 -36.18
C ILE A 3 45.85 8.70 -36.59
N LEU A 4 45.59 8.55 -37.89
CA LEU A 4 44.26 8.22 -38.41
C LEU A 4 43.85 6.77 -38.05
N GLU A 5 44.80 5.84 -38.10
CA GLU A 5 44.58 4.43 -37.73
C GLU A 5 44.35 4.28 -36.23
N ILE A 6 45.07 5.05 -35.41
CA ILE A 6 44.85 5.13 -33.95
C ILE A 6 43.43 5.63 -33.66
N VAL A 7 43.01 6.74 -34.27
CA VAL A 7 41.65 7.29 -34.08
C VAL A 7 40.57 6.28 -34.47
N LYS A 8 40.72 5.60 -35.62
CA LYS A 8 39.77 4.56 -36.05
C LYS A 8 39.70 3.38 -35.08
N ALA A 9 40.80 2.99 -34.45
CA ALA A 9 40.82 1.92 -33.46
C ALA A 9 40.07 2.30 -32.16
N PHE A 10 40.09 3.58 -31.78
CA PHE A 10 39.43 4.07 -30.56
C PHE A 10 37.97 4.52 -30.76
N THR A 11 37.54 4.85 -31.98
CA THR A 11 36.15 5.27 -32.28
C THR A 11 35.09 4.28 -31.79
N PRO A 12 35.20 2.95 -32.02
CA PRO A 12 34.20 1.99 -31.54
C PRO A 12 34.13 1.93 -30.01
N ALA A 13 35.28 2.02 -29.33
CA ALA A 13 35.33 2.03 -27.87
C ALA A 13 34.68 3.30 -27.31
N PHE A 14 34.96 4.46 -27.91
CA PHE A 14 34.32 5.73 -27.54
C PHE A 14 32.80 5.68 -27.75
N LEU A 15 32.33 5.20 -28.92
CA LEU A 15 30.90 5.05 -29.20
C LEU A 15 30.22 4.06 -28.24
N GLY A 16 30.90 2.96 -27.89
CA GLY A 16 30.42 2.00 -26.90
C GLY A 16 30.25 2.61 -25.52
N ILE A 17 31.23 3.40 -25.06
CA ILE A 17 31.15 4.13 -23.78
C ILE A 17 29.99 5.13 -23.79
N VAL A 18 29.85 5.92 -24.85
CA VAL A 18 28.74 6.87 -25.00
C VAL A 18 27.40 6.13 -24.97
N GLY A 19 27.29 5.01 -25.67
CA GLY A 19 26.10 4.15 -25.64
C GLY A 19 25.75 3.68 -24.24
N ILE A 20 26.73 3.15 -23.49
CA ILE A 20 26.55 2.71 -22.10
C ILE A 20 26.07 3.87 -21.21
N VAL A 21 26.69 5.04 -21.31
CA VAL A 21 26.32 6.22 -20.51
C VAL A 21 24.87 6.63 -20.79
N ILE A 22 24.48 6.69 -22.05
CA ILE A 22 23.09 7.00 -22.45
C ILE A 22 22.13 5.95 -21.90
N THR A 23 22.45 4.66 -22.04
CA THR A 23 21.61 3.57 -21.52
C THR A 23 21.43 3.64 -20.00
N VAL A 24 22.50 3.92 -19.25
CA VAL A 24 22.43 4.03 -17.79
C VAL A 24 21.54 5.20 -17.36
N ILE A 25 21.71 6.37 -17.98
CA ILE A 25 20.88 7.56 -17.69
C ILE A 25 19.41 7.27 -18.00
N TYR A 26 19.12 6.73 -19.19
CA TYR A 26 17.77 6.39 -19.61
C TYR A 26 17.12 5.34 -18.69
N SER A 27 17.86 4.30 -18.32
CA SER A 27 17.39 3.25 -17.42
C SER A 27 17.06 3.79 -16.03
N ALA A 28 17.93 4.66 -15.48
CA ALA A 28 17.68 5.30 -14.19
C ALA A 28 16.44 6.21 -14.22
N ALA A 29 16.29 7.01 -15.28
CA ALA A 29 15.11 7.85 -15.48
C ALA A 29 13.82 7.02 -15.59
N ASN A 30 13.82 5.96 -16.41
CA ASN A 30 12.67 5.06 -16.54
C ASN A 30 12.34 4.33 -15.24
N LYS A 31 13.35 3.88 -14.49
CA LYS A 31 13.13 3.25 -13.18
C LYS A 31 12.40 4.20 -12.22
N LYS A 32 12.79 5.48 -12.21
CA LYS A 32 12.13 6.52 -11.41
C LYS A 32 10.69 6.76 -11.87
N LEU A 33 10.46 6.91 -13.18
CA LEU A 33 9.12 7.13 -13.73
C LEU A 33 8.18 5.96 -13.46
N ASN A 34 8.67 4.72 -13.64
CA ASN A 34 7.88 3.52 -13.35
C ASN A 34 7.53 3.40 -11.86
N HIS A 35 8.46 3.79 -10.98
CA HIS A 35 8.18 3.84 -9.54
C HIS A 35 7.09 4.86 -9.20
N GLN A 36 7.18 6.09 -9.73
CA GLN A 36 6.17 7.13 -9.53
C GLN A 36 4.80 6.76 -10.11
N LYS A 37 4.79 6.09 -11.28
CA LYS A 37 3.55 5.59 -11.88
C LYS A 37 2.91 4.53 -10.99
N MET A 38 3.70 3.57 -10.50
CA MET A 38 3.20 2.51 -9.61
C MET A 38 2.66 3.08 -8.30
N GLU A 39 3.35 4.03 -7.67
CA GLU A 39 2.85 4.70 -6.47
C GLU A 39 1.54 5.44 -6.73
N LYS A 40 1.43 6.17 -7.85
CA LYS A 40 0.20 6.84 -8.26
C LYS A 40 -0.95 5.84 -8.47
N ASP A 41 -0.67 4.72 -9.12
CA ASP A 41 -1.68 3.69 -9.41
C ASP A 41 -2.17 3.06 -8.09
N LEU A 42 -1.27 2.71 -7.17
CA LEU A 42 -1.62 2.22 -5.83
C LEU A 42 -2.41 3.26 -5.02
N PHE A 43 -1.96 4.52 -5.03
CA PHE A 43 -2.65 5.61 -4.36
C PHE A 43 -4.08 5.76 -4.87
N LYS A 44 -4.27 5.70 -6.18
CA LYS A 44 -5.60 5.76 -6.79
C LYS A 44 -6.45 4.57 -6.36
N GLU A 45 -5.93 3.35 -6.50
CA GLU A 45 -6.66 2.11 -6.20
C GLU A 45 -7.13 2.05 -4.74
N PHE A 46 -6.25 2.36 -3.79
CA PHE A 46 -6.61 2.32 -2.37
C PHE A 46 -7.59 3.42 -1.97
N ASN A 47 -7.46 4.63 -2.52
CA ASN A 47 -8.46 5.68 -2.28
C ASN A 47 -9.82 5.33 -2.88
N GLU A 48 -9.87 4.70 -4.05
CA GLU A 48 -11.14 4.23 -4.65
C GLU A 48 -11.81 3.19 -3.75
N ARG A 49 -11.05 2.18 -3.30
CA ARG A 49 -11.56 1.14 -2.37
C ARG A 49 -11.96 1.72 -1.01
N TYR A 50 -11.20 2.67 -0.47
CA TYR A 50 -11.58 3.36 0.76
C TYR A 50 -12.89 4.14 0.56
N ASN A 51 -13.06 4.81 -0.58
CA ASN A 51 -14.31 5.52 -0.88
C ASN A 51 -15.52 4.59 -0.92
N ASP A 52 -15.33 3.36 -1.39
CA ASP A 52 -16.38 2.35 -1.38
C ASP A 52 -16.78 1.94 0.05
N LEU A 53 -15.84 1.96 1.00
CA LEU A 53 -16.08 1.60 2.40
C LEU A 53 -16.50 2.79 3.29
N ASN A 54 -16.14 4.03 2.92
CA ASN A 54 -16.13 5.15 3.87
C ASN A 54 -17.50 5.50 4.45
N GLU A 55 -18.58 5.32 3.69
CA GLU A 55 -19.94 5.67 4.12
C GLU A 55 -20.40 4.75 5.24
N ASP A 56 -20.13 3.44 5.10
CA ASP A 56 -20.43 2.46 6.14
C ASP A 56 -19.50 2.58 7.35
N LEU A 57 -18.22 2.85 7.13
CA LEU A 57 -17.28 3.09 8.22
C LEU A 57 -17.70 4.27 9.11
N LYS A 58 -18.30 5.33 8.54
CA LYS A 58 -18.81 6.49 9.29
C LYS A 58 -19.95 6.15 10.26
N LYS A 59 -20.64 5.03 10.09
CA LYS A 59 -21.66 4.56 11.04
C LYS A 59 -21.04 4.01 12.33
N ILE A 60 -19.80 3.56 12.24
CA ILE A 60 -19.05 3.02 13.36
C ILE A 60 -18.49 4.17 14.18
N ASN A 61 -18.74 4.15 15.47
CA ASN A 61 -18.24 5.15 16.40
C ASN A 61 -17.73 4.49 17.68
N LYS A 62 -17.20 5.30 18.60
CA LYS A 62 -16.59 4.82 19.86
C LYS A 62 -17.54 4.00 20.75
N ASN A 63 -18.85 4.19 20.62
CA ASN A 63 -19.87 3.49 21.39
C ASN A 63 -20.46 2.29 20.64
N THR A 64 -20.05 2.05 19.40
CA THR A 64 -20.47 0.87 18.64
C THR A 64 -19.99 -0.40 19.35
N SER A 65 -20.90 -1.31 19.66
CA SER A 65 -20.57 -2.61 20.24
C SER A 65 -20.22 -3.65 19.18
N THR A 66 -19.54 -4.73 19.57
CA THR A 66 -19.28 -5.87 18.66
C THR A 66 -20.59 -6.48 18.13
N GLU A 67 -21.63 -6.56 18.96
CA GLU A 67 -22.95 -7.06 18.55
C GLU A 67 -23.59 -6.14 17.48
N GLN A 68 -23.42 -4.82 17.61
CA GLN A 68 -23.89 -3.89 16.58
C GLN A 68 -23.13 -4.06 15.26
N LEU A 69 -21.83 -4.35 15.27
CA LEU A 69 -21.10 -4.66 14.04
C LEU A 69 -21.69 -5.91 13.34
N GLN A 70 -22.07 -6.92 14.11
CA GLN A 70 -22.59 -8.19 13.60
C GLN A 70 -24.04 -8.09 13.09
N THR A 71 -24.82 -7.14 13.60
CA THR A 71 -26.26 -7.05 13.32
C THR A 71 -26.61 -5.92 12.36
N LEU A 72 -25.92 -4.77 12.44
CA LEU A 72 -26.19 -3.64 11.56
C LEU A 72 -25.69 -3.94 10.13
N LYS A 73 -26.50 -3.55 9.15
CA LYS A 73 -26.20 -3.74 7.73
C LYS A 73 -25.46 -2.55 7.11
N SER A 74 -24.68 -2.86 6.10
CA SER A 74 -24.12 -1.87 5.17
C SER A 74 -25.26 -1.12 4.47
N GLU A 75 -25.04 0.16 4.20
CA GLU A 75 -25.92 1.01 3.41
C GLU A 75 -25.88 0.64 1.92
N LYS A 76 -24.72 0.15 1.46
CA LYS A 76 -24.48 -0.19 0.06
C LYS A 76 -24.88 -1.63 -0.27
N ASP A 77 -24.83 -2.54 0.70
CA ASP A 77 -25.17 -3.95 0.53
C ASP A 77 -25.91 -4.50 1.75
N ASP A 78 -27.21 -4.76 1.61
CA ASP A 78 -28.08 -5.25 2.68
C ASP A 78 -27.73 -6.68 3.17
N LYS A 79 -26.96 -7.43 2.38
CA LYS A 79 -26.44 -8.74 2.77
C LYS A 79 -25.23 -8.61 3.68
N LYS A 80 -24.49 -7.51 3.57
CA LYS A 80 -23.24 -7.28 4.29
C LYS A 80 -23.48 -6.59 5.63
N THR A 81 -22.86 -7.11 6.69
CA THR A 81 -22.87 -6.49 8.03
C THR A 81 -21.76 -5.46 8.16
N LEU A 82 -21.84 -4.57 9.15
CA LEU A 82 -20.74 -3.63 9.43
C LEU A 82 -19.46 -4.36 9.85
N GLU A 83 -19.56 -5.53 10.49
CA GLU A 83 -18.42 -6.42 10.74
C GLU A 83 -17.66 -6.77 9.45
N LEU A 84 -18.39 -7.22 8.42
CA LEU A 84 -17.78 -7.52 7.12
C LEU A 84 -17.21 -6.28 6.42
N VAL A 85 -17.78 -5.09 6.67
CA VAL A 85 -17.19 -3.82 6.20
C VAL A 85 -15.84 -3.56 6.90
N VAL A 86 -15.76 -3.78 8.21
CA VAL A 86 -14.51 -3.62 8.97
C VAL A 86 -13.46 -4.64 8.54
N ILE A 87 -13.86 -5.89 8.24
CA ILE A 87 -12.93 -6.90 7.71
C ILE A 87 -12.37 -6.46 6.34
N ASP A 88 -13.21 -5.96 5.44
CA ASP A 88 -12.73 -5.42 4.16
C ASP A 88 -11.81 -4.21 4.35
N TYR A 89 -12.08 -3.40 5.38
CA TYR A 89 -11.21 -2.31 5.77
C TYR A 89 -9.85 -2.82 6.30
N PHE A 90 -9.82 -3.88 7.10
CA PHE A 90 -8.57 -4.51 7.54
C PHE A 90 -7.77 -5.08 6.37
N ASN A 91 -8.44 -5.70 5.39
CA ASN A 91 -7.80 -6.18 4.17
C ASN A 91 -7.15 -5.02 3.41
N LEU A 92 -7.85 -3.88 3.28
CA LEU A 92 -7.29 -2.67 2.67
C LEU A 92 -6.03 -2.17 3.43
N CYS A 93 -6.12 -2.05 4.75
CA CYS A 93 -5.02 -1.63 5.62
C CYS A 93 -3.78 -2.55 5.46
N ALA A 94 -4.02 -3.87 5.38
CA ALA A 94 -2.99 -4.87 5.23
C ALA A 94 -2.27 -4.76 3.87
N GLU A 95 -3.02 -4.51 2.80
CA GLU A 95 -2.46 -4.28 1.47
C GLU A 95 -1.65 -2.99 1.40
N GLU A 96 -2.13 -1.90 1.99
CA GLU A 96 -1.38 -0.64 2.13
C GLU A 96 -0.05 -0.86 2.86
N TYR A 97 -0.08 -1.57 3.99
CA TYR A 97 1.12 -1.93 4.75
C TYR A 97 2.07 -2.83 3.95
N TYR A 98 1.54 -3.80 3.21
CA TYR A 98 2.33 -4.67 2.34
C TYR A 98 3.12 -3.87 1.30
N TRP A 99 2.49 -2.91 0.63
CA TRP A 99 3.17 -2.09 -0.38
C TRP A 99 4.14 -1.07 0.24
N LYS A 100 3.86 -0.59 1.45
CA LYS A 100 4.83 0.17 2.25
C LYS A 100 6.07 -0.67 2.56
N LYS A 101 5.93 -1.91 3.04
CA LYS A 101 7.07 -2.84 3.27
C LYS A 101 7.91 -3.03 2.02
N ARG A 102 7.29 -3.01 0.83
CA ARG A 102 7.97 -3.12 -0.47
C ARG A 102 8.58 -1.83 -0.98
N LYS A 103 8.54 -0.73 -0.19
CA LYS A 103 9.02 0.62 -0.57
C LYS A 103 8.38 1.07 -1.89
N ARG A 104 7.10 0.79 -2.08
CA ARG A 104 6.30 1.24 -3.24
C ARG A 104 5.40 2.43 -2.94
N ILE A 105 5.26 2.75 -1.66
CA ILE A 105 4.55 3.91 -1.14
C ILE A 105 5.57 4.76 -0.37
N SER A 106 5.56 6.07 -0.60
CA SER A 106 6.35 7.03 0.15
C SER A 106 5.90 7.11 1.61
N GLU A 107 6.82 7.48 2.49
CA GLU A 107 6.52 7.65 3.92
C GLU A 107 5.43 8.70 4.16
N GLU A 108 5.35 9.74 3.32
CA GLU A 108 4.30 10.77 3.42
C GLU A 108 2.91 10.17 3.24
N ILE A 109 2.70 9.39 2.18
CA ILE A 109 1.42 8.72 1.91
C ILE A 109 1.11 7.69 2.99
N TRP A 110 2.11 6.87 3.36
CA TRP A 110 1.93 5.86 4.40
C TRP A 110 1.49 6.47 5.73
N ASN A 111 2.15 7.55 6.18
CA ASN A 111 1.81 8.20 7.44
C ASN A 111 0.37 8.73 7.42
N ALA A 112 -0.05 9.34 6.32
CA ALA A 112 -1.43 9.82 6.18
C ALA A 112 -2.48 8.69 6.23
N TRP A 113 -2.21 7.56 5.56
CA TRP A 113 -3.09 6.39 5.62
C TRP A 113 -3.10 5.76 7.00
N HIS A 114 -1.94 5.55 7.60
CA HIS A 114 -1.80 4.98 8.93
C HIS A 114 -2.51 5.83 10.00
N ASP A 115 -2.46 7.16 9.92
CA ASP A 115 -3.23 8.03 10.82
C ASP A 115 -4.75 7.81 10.67
N GLY A 116 -5.23 7.62 9.44
CA GLY A 116 -6.61 7.22 9.15
C GLY A 116 -6.97 5.83 9.70
N MET A 117 -6.06 4.87 9.58
CA MET A 117 -6.17 3.53 10.17
C MET A 117 -6.34 3.59 11.69
N MET A 118 -5.50 4.39 12.35
CA MET A 118 -5.51 4.53 13.80
C MET A 118 -6.79 5.20 14.31
N TYR A 119 -7.44 6.06 13.52
CA TYR A 119 -8.72 6.64 13.89
C TYR A 119 -9.79 5.58 14.21
N TYR A 120 -10.01 4.63 13.29
CA TYR A 120 -11.00 3.56 13.48
C TYR A 120 -10.50 2.47 14.43
N TYR A 121 -9.21 2.12 14.38
CA TYR A 121 -8.63 1.13 15.28
C TYR A 121 -8.78 1.48 16.76
N ASN A 122 -8.84 2.78 17.08
CA ASN A 122 -9.08 3.25 18.45
C ASN A 122 -10.52 3.00 18.95
N PHE A 123 -11.43 2.49 18.11
CA PHE A 123 -12.78 2.12 18.55
C PHE A 123 -12.76 0.70 19.16
N PRO A 124 -13.30 0.49 20.38
CA PRO A 124 -13.18 -0.79 21.08
C PRO A 124 -13.68 -2.00 20.28
N ALA A 125 -14.81 -1.88 19.57
CA ALA A 125 -15.34 -2.97 18.77
C ALA A 125 -14.44 -3.33 17.58
N VAL A 126 -13.85 -2.34 16.91
CA VAL A 126 -12.89 -2.53 15.81
C VAL A 126 -11.63 -3.20 16.34
N LYS A 127 -11.06 -2.70 17.44
CA LYS A 127 -9.87 -3.29 18.06
C LYS A 127 -10.07 -4.75 18.49
N ASN A 128 -11.23 -5.04 19.09
CA ASN A 128 -11.58 -6.39 19.49
C ASN A 128 -11.73 -7.32 18.28
N LEU A 129 -12.36 -6.84 17.20
CA LEU A 129 -12.48 -7.62 15.96
C LEU A 129 -11.11 -7.90 15.33
N TRP A 130 -10.21 -6.91 15.28
CA TRP A 130 -8.84 -7.12 14.79
C TRP A 130 -8.10 -8.20 15.58
N LYS A 131 -8.23 -8.17 16.91
CA LYS A 131 -7.62 -9.18 17.77
C LYS A 131 -8.13 -10.58 17.41
N THR A 132 -9.45 -10.76 17.27
CA THR A 132 -10.07 -12.03 16.88
C THR A 132 -9.56 -12.51 15.51
N GLU A 133 -9.52 -11.61 14.52
CA GLU A 133 -9.02 -11.92 13.17
C GLU A 133 -7.55 -12.40 13.19
N CYS A 134 -6.73 -11.81 14.06
CA CYS A 134 -5.31 -12.15 14.17
C CYS A 134 -5.00 -13.42 14.98
N GLU A 135 -5.93 -13.94 15.80
CA GLU A 135 -5.69 -15.14 16.63
C GLU A 135 -5.26 -16.37 15.79
N SER A 136 -5.81 -16.51 14.58
CA SER A 136 -5.40 -17.56 13.64
C SER A 136 -5.29 -17.09 12.18
N GLY A 137 -5.74 -15.87 11.86
CA GLY A 137 -5.85 -15.36 10.50
C GLY A 137 -4.78 -14.36 10.08
N TRP A 138 -3.77 -14.06 10.91
CA TRP A 138 -2.77 -13.01 10.63
C TRP A 138 -2.07 -13.14 9.27
N ARG A 139 -1.87 -14.37 8.77
CA ARG A 139 -1.28 -14.62 7.43
C ARG A 139 -2.13 -14.11 6.28
N SER A 140 -3.46 -14.08 6.44
CA SER A 140 -4.38 -13.53 5.45
C SER A 140 -4.20 -12.02 5.26
N TYR A 141 -3.58 -11.35 6.24
CA TYR A 141 -3.27 -9.93 6.23
C TYR A 141 -1.80 -9.65 5.86
N TYR A 142 -1.10 -10.60 5.22
CA TYR A 142 0.29 -10.46 4.75
C TYR A 142 1.30 -10.12 5.87
N LEU A 143 0.95 -10.43 7.12
CA LEU A 143 1.80 -10.24 8.29
C LEU A 143 2.74 -11.43 8.49
N ASP A 144 3.87 -11.19 9.16
CA ASP A 144 4.64 -12.21 9.87
C ASP A 144 4.12 -12.37 11.33
N GLU A 145 4.40 -13.49 12.02
CA GLU A 145 3.80 -13.83 13.34
C GLU A 145 3.97 -12.77 14.44
N LYS A 146 4.97 -11.89 14.30
CA LYS A 146 5.30 -10.82 15.26
C LYS A 146 4.92 -9.42 14.77
N GLU A 147 4.36 -9.31 13.57
CA GLU A 147 4.00 -8.03 12.98
C GLU A 147 2.55 -7.67 13.29
N ASP A 148 2.32 -6.40 13.58
CA ASP A 148 0.98 -5.81 13.67
C ASP A 148 1.07 -4.38 13.16
N PHE A 149 0.42 -4.08 12.03
CA PHE A 149 0.46 -2.75 11.42
C PHE A 149 -0.35 -1.70 12.18
N PHE A 150 -1.11 -2.07 13.20
CA PHE A 150 -1.72 -1.12 14.15
C PHE A 150 -0.87 -0.92 15.42
N ASN A 151 0.10 -1.80 15.67
CA ASN A 151 1.02 -1.71 16.81
C ASN A 151 2.47 -1.80 16.32
N LEU A 152 2.89 -0.80 15.54
CA LEU A 152 4.27 -0.62 15.10
C LEU A 152 5.12 -0.09 16.27
N GLY A 153 5.36 -0.94 17.27
CA GLY A 153 6.16 -0.68 18.47
C GLY A 153 7.44 -1.50 18.54
#